data_AF-A0A522WE22-F1
#
_entry.id   AF-A0A522WE22-F1
#
_cell.length_a   1.000
_cell.length_b   1.000
_cell.length_c   1.000
_cell.angle_alpha   90.00
_cell.angle_beta   90.00
_cell.angle_gamma   90.00
#
_symmetry.space_group_name_H-M   'P 1'
#
loop_
_entity.id
_entity.type
_entity.pdbx_description
1 polymer ?
#
loop_
_entity_poly.entity_id
_entity_poly.type
_entity_poly.pdbx_seq_one_letter_code
_entity_poly.pdbx_strand_id
1 'polypeptide(L)' 'MSAGEVYLTREGYEKLKQELEYLEKVKRKEISKAIAHARSLGDLKENAEYDSAKNEQAHCEKRVAELKQ' A
#
# COMPACT_ATOMS: atom_id res chain seq x y z
N MET A 1 5.23 -23.67 -1.30
CA MET A 1 3.77 -23.47 -1.40
C MET A 1 3.42 -23.59 -2.86
N SER A 2 2.54 -24.52 -3.23
CA SER A 2 2.10 -24.71 -4.61
C SER A 2 1.39 -23.45 -5.07
N ALA A 3 1.93 -22.76 -6.07
CA ALA A 3 1.22 -21.72 -6.80
C ALA A 3 0.05 -22.40 -7.51
N GLY A 4 -1.12 -22.44 -6.86
CA GLY A 4 -2.35 -22.90 -7.48
C GLY A 4 -2.71 -21.89 -8.56
N GLU A 5 -2.97 -22.37 -9.77
CA GLU A 5 -3.45 -21.52 -10.86
C GLU A 5 -4.72 -20.79 -10.43
N VAL A 6 -4.63 -19.47 -10.24
CA VAL A 6 -5.77 -18.62 -9.92
C VAL A 6 -6.48 -18.28 -11.22
N TYR A 7 -7.63 -18.90 -11.46
CA TYR A 7 -8.47 -18.55 -12.60
C TYR A 7 -9.25 -17.28 -12.30
N LEU A 8 -8.94 -16.21 -13.04
CA LEU A 8 -9.61 -14.92 -12.95
C LEU A 8 -10.47 -14.69 -14.20
N THR A 9 -11.61 -14.03 -14.02
CA THR A 9 -12.29 -13.41 -15.16
C THR A 9 -11.44 -12.24 -15.67
N ARG A 10 -11.58 -11.90 -16.95
CA ARG A 10 -10.87 -10.75 -17.54
C ARG A 10 -11.10 -9.46 -16.74
N GLU A 11 -12.34 -9.22 -16.34
CA GLU A 11 -12.72 -8.08 -15.52
C GLU A 11 -12.03 -8.11 -14.14
N GLY A 12 -11.98 -9.29 -13.50
CA GLY A 12 -11.29 -9.46 -12.22
C GLY A 12 -9.79 -9.16 -12.34
N TYR A 13 -9.16 -9.65 -13.40
CA TYR A 13 -7.75 -9.36 -13.69
C TYR A 13 -7.51 -7.86 -13.92
N GLU A 14 -8.35 -7.20 -14.72
CA GLU A 14 -8.23 -5.75 -15.00
C GLU A 14 -8.39 -4.92 -13.71
N LYS A 15 -9.33 -5.28 -12.83
CA LYS A 15 -9.50 -4.63 -11.52
C LYS A 15 -8.26 -4.78 -10.63
N LEU A 16 -7.72 -6.00 -10.50
CA LEU A 16 -6.52 -6.25 -9.70
C LEU A 16 -5.30 -5.52 -10.26
N LYS A 17 -5.18 -5.45 -11.59
CA LYS A 17 -4.12 -4.68 -12.26
C LYS A 17 -4.24 -3.18 -12.00
N GLN A 18 -5.45 -2.63 -12.09
CA GLN A 18 -5.70 -1.22 -11.77
C GLN A 18 -5.43 -0.91 -10.30
N GLU A 19 -5.84 -1.81 -9.40
CA GLU A 19 -5.56 -1.70 -7.97
C GLU A 19 -4.04 -1.67 -7.72
N LEU A 20 -3.30 -2.62 -8.30
CA LEU A 20 -1.84 -2.66 -8.21
C LEU A 20 -1.21 -1.35 -8.71
N GLU A 21 -1.63 -0.88 -9.89
CA GLU A 21 -1.10 0.36 -10.46
C GLU A 21 -1.36 1.58 -9.56
N TYR A 22 -2.55 1.68 -8.99
CA TYR A 22 -2.90 2.73 -8.03
C TYR A 22 -2.03 2.66 -6.78
N LEU A 23 -1.89 1.46 -6.19
CA LEU A 23 -1.09 1.25 -4.98
C LEU A 23 0.37 1.68 -5.22
N GLU A 24 0.96 1.29 -6.36
CA GLU A 24 2.36 1.58 -6.65
C GLU A 24 2.63 3.03 -7.07
N LYS A 25 1.77 3.62 -7.91
CA LYS A 25 2.03 4.94 -8.52
C LYS A 25 1.46 6.10 -7.73
N VAL A 26 0.39 5.86 -6.98
CA VAL A 26 -0.38 6.91 -6.28
C VAL A 26 -0.24 6.71 -4.77
N LYS A 27 -0.77 5.61 -4.23
CA LYS A 27 -0.91 5.41 -2.79
C LYS A 27 0.42 5.44 -2.05
N ARG A 28 1.46 4.76 -2.57
CA ARG A 28 2.83 4.83 -2.01
C ARG A 28 3.36 6.25 -1.87
N LYS A 29 3.09 7.12 -2.85
CA LYS A 29 3.54 8.52 -2.82
C LYS A 29 2.76 9.33 -1.79
N GLU A 30 1.45 9.09 -1.67
CA GLU A 30 0.60 9.74 -0.67
C GLU A 30 1.06 9.38 0.74
N ILE A 31 1.27 8.09 1.01
CA ILE A 31 1.79 7.60 2.30
C ILE A 31 3.16 8.21 2.59
N SER A 32 4.07 8.25 1.61
CA SER A 32 5.38 8.87 1.80
C SER A 32 5.28 10.36 2.14
N LYS A 33 4.34 11.09 1.55
CA LYS A 33 4.08 12.50 1.89
C LYS A 33 3.49 12.64 3.30
N ALA A 34 2.56 11.76 3.68
CA ALA A 34 1.97 11.76 5.03
C ALA A 34 3.04 11.50 6.11
N ILE A 35 3.93 10.53 5.89
CA ILE A 35 5.06 10.25 6.78
C ILE A 35 6.00 11.47 6.86
N ALA A 36 6.33 12.10 5.73
CA ALA A 36 7.17 13.28 5.71
C ALA A 36 6.54 14.47 6.45
N HIS A 37 5.23 14.67 6.28
CA HIS A 37 4.47 15.68 6.99
C HIS A 37 4.46 15.42 8.50
N ALA A 38 4.10 14.21 8.93
CA ALA A 38 4.10 13.84 10.34
C ALA A 38 5.49 14.01 10.99
N ARG A 39 6.58 13.70 10.27
CA ARG A 39 7.96 13.96 10.71
C ARG A 39 8.29 15.43 10.88
N SER A 40 7.66 16.31 10.10
CA SER A 40 7.89 17.76 10.22
C SER A 40 7.19 18.38 11.44
N LEU A 41 6.20 17.71 12.03
CA LEU A 41 5.43 18.20 13.17
C LEU A 41 6.14 18.05 14.52
N GLY A 42 7.35 17.48 14.56
CA GLY A 42 8.16 17.42 15.77
C GLY A 42 8.19 16.03 16.39
N ASP A 43 7.85 15.91 17.67
CA ASP A 43 8.10 14.69 18.43
C ASP A 43 7.27 13.52 17.91
N LEU A 44 7.96 12.51 17.38
CA LEU A 44 7.36 11.37 16.69
C LEU A 44 6.80 10.32 17.65
N LYS A 45 7.23 10.34 18.92
CA LYS A 45 6.87 9.29 19.90
C LYS A 45 5.40 9.28 20.29
N GLU A 46 4.71 10.41 20.15
CA GLU A 46 3.27 10.54 20.42
C GLU A 46 2.47 10.93 19.16
N ASN A 47 3.12 10.92 18.00
CA ASN A 47 2.49 11.36 16.77
C ASN A 47 1.63 10.25 16.16
N ALA A 48 0.34 10.26 16.51
CA ALA A 48 -0.66 9.34 15.98
C ALA A 48 -0.75 9.35 14.44
N GLU A 49 -0.46 10.48 13.78
CA GLU A 49 -0.44 10.56 12.31
C GLU A 49 0.75 9.79 11.73
N TYR A 50 1.91 9.83 12.39
CA TYR A 50 3.09 9.07 11.99
C TYR A 50 2.84 7.57 12.09
N ASP A 51 2.31 7.10 13.23
CA ASP A 51 1.99 5.69 13.44
C ASP A 51 0.93 5.20 12.45
N SER A 52 -0.12 5.99 12.23
CA SER A 52 -1.15 5.69 11.23
C SER A 52 -0.56 5.57 9.83
N ALA A 53 0.27 6.54 9.41
CA ALA A 53 0.91 6.52 8.09
C ALA A 53 1.88 5.33 7.92
N LYS A 54 2.56 4.90 9.00
CA LYS A 54 3.41 3.71 9.01
C LYS A 54 2.61 2.42 8.90
N ASN A 55 1.46 2.32 9.58
CA ASN A 55 0.55 1.18 9.44
C ASN A 55 -0.02 1.12 8.03
N GLU A 56 -0.46 2.24 7.48
CA GLU A 56 -0.98 2.31 6.11
C GLU A 56 0.10 1.91 5.09
N GLN A 57 1.36 2.30 5.31
CA GLN A 57 2.51 1.81 4.54
C GLN A 57 2.58 0.28 4.57
N ALA A 58 2.54 -0.33 5.75
CA ALA A 58 2.64 -1.78 5.89
C ALA A 58 1.49 -2.52 5.18
N HIS A 59 0.26 -2.00 5.30
CA HIS A 59 -0.90 -2.56 4.60
C HIS A 59 -0.76 -2.44 3.07
N CYS A 60 -0.34 -1.28 2.58
CA CYS A 60 -0.12 -1.05 1.15
C CYS A 60 0.93 -2.02 0.59
N GLU A 61 2.08 -2.17 1.26
CA GLU A 61 3.14 -3.06 0.81
C GLU A 61 2.73 -4.53 0.86
N LYS A 62 2.00 -4.95 1.90
CA LYS A 62 1.46 -6.31 1.98
C LYS A 62 0.52 -6.59 0.81
N ARG A 63 -0.40 -5.67 0.49
CA ARG A 63 -1.33 -5.83 -0.63
C ARG A 63 -0.62 -5.87 -1.97
N VAL A 64 0.40 -5.02 -2.18
CA VAL A 64 1.21 -5.07 -3.41
C VAL A 64 1.94 -6.41 -3.54
N ALA A 65 2.47 -6.95 -2.44
CA ALA A 65 3.14 -8.25 -2.46
C ALA A 65 2.16 -9.38 -2.82
N GLU A 66 0.94 -9.38 -2.26
CA GLU A 66 -0.11 -10.35 -2.59
C GLU A 66 -0.52 -10.27 -4.07
N LEU A 67 -0.61 -9.08 -4.65
CA LEU A 67 -1.01 -8.88 -6.05
C LEU A 67 0.09 -9.21 -7.07
N LYS A 68 1.35 -9.33 -6.63
CA LYS A 68 2.50 -9.65 -7.50
C LYS A 68 2.90 -11.13 -7.47
N GLN A 69 2.36 -11.91 -6.54
CA GLN A 69 2.55 -13.37 -6.48
C GLN A 69 1.74 -14.08 -7.56
#